data_AF-A0A7C7XKI1-F1
#
_entry.id   AF-A0A7C7XKI1-F1
#
_cell.length_a   1.000
_cell.length_b   1.000
_cell.length_c   1.000
_cell.angle_alpha   90.00
_cell.angle_beta   90.00
_cell.angle_gamma   90.00
#
_symmetry.space_group_name_H-M   'P 1'
#
loop_
_entity.id
_entity.type
_entity.pdbx_description
1 polymer ?
#
loop_
_entity_poly.entity_id
_entity_poly.type
_entity_poly.pdbx_seq_one_letter_code
_entity_poly.pdbx_strand_id
1 'polypeptide(L)'
;MMALALTMTACATTTPPKSKAQPEHVDHSLRLERLIELTDYSERVYAYHEFCVTDGTPIDPRFEDNFKITVNLLFDEFIKSLRWDPAYAQSQIKERRKNLQNQLKAHYASSACSSPEANEAKEYYRILSNQSRDSIEDYITGAKEKPAKASTSVPSYQSER
;
A
#
# COMPACT_ATOMS: atom_id res chain seq x y z
N MET A 1 -80.53 18.27 4.28
CA MET A 1 -79.47 17.29 4.61
C MET A 1 -78.39 17.42 3.55
N MET A 2 -77.20 17.89 3.93
CA MET A 2 -76.03 18.01 3.05
C MET A 2 -75.34 16.66 2.93
N ALA A 3 -74.91 16.28 1.72
CA ALA A 3 -73.91 15.24 1.51
C ALA A 3 -72.87 15.78 0.52
N LEU A 4 -71.71 16.15 1.05
CA LEU A 4 -70.48 16.44 0.30
C LEU A 4 -69.92 15.12 -0.25
N ALA A 5 -69.68 15.05 -1.56
CA ALA A 5 -68.85 14.00 -2.15
C ALA A 5 -67.40 14.49 -2.22
N LEU A 6 -66.52 13.80 -1.48
CA LEU A 6 -65.07 14.04 -1.44
C LEU A 6 -64.40 13.56 -2.73
N THR A 7 -63.60 14.43 -3.33
CA THR A 7 -62.67 14.11 -4.42
C THR A 7 -61.51 13.28 -3.90
N MET A 8 -61.26 12.11 -4.51
CA MET A 8 -60.08 11.30 -4.20
C MET A 8 -58.86 11.86 -4.92
N THR A 9 -57.94 12.44 -4.15
CA THR A 9 -56.60 12.82 -4.61
C THR A 9 -55.78 11.56 -4.81
N ALA A 10 -55.47 11.21 -6.07
CA ALA A 10 -54.50 10.18 -6.38
C ALA A 10 -53.11 10.65 -5.94
N CYS A 11 -52.56 10.03 -4.90
CA CYS A 11 -51.20 10.27 -4.42
C CYS A 11 -50.25 9.61 -5.43
N ALA A 12 -49.64 10.41 -6.31
CA ALA A 12 -48.56 9.95 -7.18
C ALA A 12 -47.39 9.49 -6.30
N THR A 13 -47.17 8.18 -6.25
CA THR A 13 -46.02 7.59 -5.57
C THR A 13 -44.77 7.88 -6.39
N THR A 14 -44.14 9.03 -6.14
CA THR A 14 -42.83 9.35 -6.70
C THR A 14 -41.80 8.44 -6.04
N THR A 15 -41.42 7.38 -6.74
CA THR A 15 -40.23 6.59 -6.41
C THR A 15 -39.02 7.52 -6.52
N PRO A 16 -38.21 7.71 -5.47
CA PRO A 16 -37.00 8.51 -5.59
C PRO A 16 -36.04 7.80 -6.56
N PRO A 17 -35.35 8.54 -7.44
CA PRO A 17 -34.37 7.95 -8.34
C PRO A 17 -33.30 7.23 -7.53
N LYS A 18 -32.94 6.03 -7.99
CA LYS A 18 -31.86 5.18 -7.48
C LYS A 18 -30.63 6.06 -7.26
N SER A 19 -30.30 6.30 -5.99
CA SER A 19 -29.13 7.06 -5.58
C SER A 19 -27.93 6.50 -6.34
N LYS A 20 -27.24 7.35 -7.11
CA LYS A 20 -25.93 7.01 -7.68
C LYS A 20 -25.07 6.60 -6.49
N ALA A 21 -24.56 5.37 -6.50
CA ALA A 21 -23.60 4.93 -5.49
C ALA A 21 -22.57 6.06 -5.32
N GLN A 22 -22.52 6.65 -4.12
CA GLN A 22 -21.44 7.56 -3.79
C GLN A 22 -20.14 6.79 -4.07
N PRO A 23 -19.14 7.40 -4.73
CA PRO A 23 -17.85 6.74 -4.86
C PRO A 23 -17.44 6.34 -3.45
N GLU A 24 -17.11 5.05 -3.27
CA GLU A 24 -16.67 4.52 -1.99
C GLU A 24 -15.68 5.50 -1.38
N HIS A 25 -15.95 5.96 -0.15
CA HIS A 25 -15.12 6.94 0.50
C HIS A 25 -13.72 6.34 0.68
N VAL A 26 -12.78 6.74 -0.17
CA VAL A 26 -11.42 6.25 -0.13
C VAL A 26 -10.71 6.85 1.08
N ASP A 27 -10.30 6.01 2.03
CA ASP A 27 -9.43 6.43 3.13
C ASP A 27 -7.99 6.62 2.62
N HIS A 28 -7.69 7.85 2.23
CA HIS A 28 -6.38 8.25 1.72
C HIS A 28 -5.25 8.10 2.74
N SER A 29 -5.54 8.22 4.04
CA SER A 29 -4.51 8.06 5.09
C SER A 29 -4.08 6.61 5.20
N LEU A 30 -5.04 5.68 5.23
CA LEU A 30 -4.77 4.24 5.26
C LEU A 30 -4.02 3.78 4.01
N ARG A 31 -4.45 4.24 2.83
CA ARG A 31 -3.78 3.93 1.57
C ARG A 31 -2.32 4.39 1.58
N LEU A 32 -2.08 5.63 2.01
CA LEU A 32 -0.75 6.19 2.07
C LEU A 32 0.16 5.37 3.00
N GLU A 33 -0.34 5.03 4.19
CA GLU A 33 0.39 4.19 5.15
C GLU A 33 0.76 2.82 4.55
N ARG A 34 -0.21 2.13 3.93
CA ARG A 34 0.01 0.81 3.34
C ARG A 34 0.92 0.85 2.11
N LEU A 35 0.88 1.92 1.32
CA LEU A 35 1.78 2.12 0.18
C LEU A 35 3.23 2.39 0.63
N ILE A 36 3.41 3.17 1.71
CA ILE A 36 4.72 3.36 2.33
C ILE A 36 5.25 2.02 2.85
N GLU A 37 4.40 1.23 3.52
CA GLU A 37 4.79 -0.06 4.07
C GLU A 37 5.19 -1.08 2.98
N LEU A 38 4.42 -1.22 1.90
CA LEU A 38 4.76 -2.08 0.78
C LEU A 38 6.07 -1.65 0.10
N THR A 39 6.30 -0.34 -0.01
CA THR A 39 7.55 0.22 -0.53
C THR A 39 8.72 -0.20 0.37
N ASP A 40 8.58 -0.07 1.68
CA ASP A 40 9.62 -0.44 2.65
C ASP A 40 9.94 -1.94 2.64
N TYR A 41 8.93 -2.80 2.54
CA TYR A 41 9.16 -4.25 2.40
C TYR A 41 9.89 -4.58 1.10
N SER A 42 9.54 -3.90 0.00
CA SER A 42 10.23 -4.10 -1.28
C SER A 42 11.70 -3.65 -1.19
N GLU A 43 12.00 -2.54 -0.52
CA GLU A 43 13.39 -2.11 -0.32
C GLU A 43 14.19 -3.10 0.56
N ARG A 44 13.57 -3.68 1.59
CA ARG A 44 14.18 -4.78 2.38
C ARG A 44 14.55 -5.97 1.51
N VAL A 45 13.63 -6.37 0.62
CA VAL A 45 13.89 -7.46 -0.35
C VAL A 45 15.07 -7.12 -1.26
N TYR A 46 15.13 -5.91 -1.83
CA TYR A 46 16.25 -5.50 -2.68
C TYR A 46 17.58 -5.55 -1.92
N ALA A 47 17.63 -4.99 -0.72
CA ALA A 47 18.85 -4.95 0.09
C ALA A 47 19.29 -6.37 0.50
N TYR A 48 18.34 -7.23 0.90
CA TYR A 48 18.62 -8.64 1.17
C TYR A 48 19.15 -9.35 -0.08
N HIS A 49 18.49 -9.17 -1.22
CA HIS A 49 18.89 -9.82 -2.45
C HIS A 49 20.29 -9.38 -2.90
N GLU A 50 20.61 -8.09 -2.82
CA GLU A 50 21.93 -7.57 -3.17
C GLU A 50 23.05 -8.10 -2.27
N PHE A 51 22.79 -8.26 -0.96
CA PHE A 51 23.83 -8.63 0.02
C PHE A 51 23.90 -10.12 0.32
N CYS A 52 22.78 -10.83 0.25
CA CYS A 52 22.64 -12.20 0.75
C CYS A 52 22.40 -13.24 -0.33
N VAL A 53 22.00 -12.83 -1.53
CA VAL A 53 21.85 -13.74 -2.67
C VAL A 53 23.04 -13.52 -3.60
N THR A 54 24.08 -14.33 -3.41
CA THR A 54 25.39 -14.16 -4.08
C THR A 54 25.58 -15.08 -5.28
N ASP A 55 24.63 -15.95 -5.58
CA ASP A 55 24.70 -16.95 -6.66
C ASP A 55 24.30 -16.41 -8.04
N GLY A 56 24.01 -15.12 -8.14
CA GLY A 56 23.60 -14.48 -9.39
C GLY A 56 22.15 -14.79 -9.79
N THR A 57 21.35 -15.35 -8.88
CA THR A 57 19.90 -15.51 -9.09
C THR A 57 19.29 -14.15 -9.43
N PRO A 58 18.52 -14.01 -10.52
CA PRO A 58 17.81 -12.76 -10.80
C PRO A 58 16.63 -12.58 -9.85
N ILE A 59 16.29 -11.32 -9.56
CA ILE A 59 15.04 -10.97 -8.88
C ILE A 59 13.85 -11.36 -9.78
N ASP A 60 12.80 -11.89 -9.17
CA ASP A 60 11.55 -12.24 -9.86
C ASP A 60 10.97 -11.00 -10.58
N PRO A 61 10.78 -11.05 -11.91
CA PRO A 61 10.24 -9.92 -12.66
C PRO A 61 8.88 -9.42 -12.15
N ARG A 62 8.06 -10.33 -11.60
CA ARG A 62 6.76 -9.97 -11.04
C ARG A 62 6.88 -9.15 -9.77
N PHE A 63 7.88 -9.45 -8.95
CA PHE A 63 8.21 -8.61 -7.80
C PHE A 63 8.62 -7.21 -8.25
N GLU A 64 9.46 -7.09 -9.28
CA GLU A 64 9.90 -5.79 -9.80
C GLU A 64 8.73 -4.97 -10.36
N ASP A 65 7.84 -5.61 -11.12
CA ASP A 65 6.62 -5.00 -11.63
C ASP A 65 5.70 -4.53 -10.51
N ASN A 66 5.48 -5.37 -9.50
CA ASN A 66 4.67 -5.02 -8.33
C ASN A 66 5.28 -3.83 -7.58
N PHE A 67 6.60 -3.81 -7.37
CA PHE A 67 7.26 -2.69 -6.72
C PHE A 67 7.12 -1.39 -7.50
N LYS A 68 7.29 -1.43 -8.83
CA LYS A 68 7.08 -0.27 -9.70
C LYS A 68 5.65 0.25 -9.60
N ILE A 69 4.66 -0.64 -9.58
CA ILE A 69 3.25 -0.28 -9.37
C ILE A 69 3.06 0.40 -8.02
N THR A 70 3.57 -0.19 -6.93
CA THR A 70 3.48 0.37 -5.58
C THR A 70 4.10 1.77 -5.50
N VAL A 71 5.28 1.99 -6.09
CA VAL A 71 5.93 3.30 -6.09
C VAL A 71 5.12 4.34 -6.88
N ASN A 72 4.55 3.96 -8.01
CA ASN A 72 3.69 4.85 -8.79
C ASN A 72 2.39 5.19 -8.04
N LEU A 73 1.78 4.21 -7.38
CA LEU A 73 0.61 4.43 -6.53
C LEU A 73 0.94 5.34 -5.34
N LEU A 74 2.10 5.15 -4.70
CA LEU A 74 2.57 6.00 -3.62
C LEU A 74 2.75 7.46 -4.08
N PHE A 75 3.33 7.65 -5.27
CA PHE A 75 3.47 8.96 -5.88
C PHE A 75 2.12 9.64 -6.12
N ASP A 76 1.18 8.93 -6.75
CA ASP A 76 -0.18 9.41 -6.97
C ASP A 76 -0.88 9.75 -5.66
N GLU A 77 -0.69 8.93 -4.62
CA GLU A 77 -1.30 9.12 -3.31
C GLU A 77 -0.74 10.36 -2.62
N PHE A 78 0.57 10.65 -2.71
CA PHE A 78 1.15 11.88 -2.17
C PHE A 78 0.57 13.15 -2.83
N ILE A 79 0.36 13.11 -4.15
CA ILE A 79 -0.25 14.23 -4.88
C ILE A 79 -1.72 14.40 -4.48
N LYS A 80 -2.47 13.30 -4.40
CA LYS A 80 -3.92 13.35 -4.12
C LYS A 80 -4.22 13.69 -2.66
N SER A 81 -3.56 13.02 -1.73
CA SER A 81 -3.85 13.12 -0.30
C SER A 81 -3.17 14.32 0.37
N LEU A 82 -1.88 14.53 0.11
CA LEU A 82 -1.09 15.59 0.75
C LEU A 82 -1.01 16.86 -0.09
N ARG A 83 -1.54 16.84 -1.32
CA ARG A 83 -1.51 17.97 -2.27
C ARG A 83 -0.10 18.47 -2.53
N TRP A 84 0.87 17.55 -2.52
CA TRP A 84 2.24 17.89 -2.81
C TRP A 84 2.42 18.22 -4.28
N ASP A 85 3.34 19.15 -4.54
CA ASP A 85 3.85 19.36 -5.90
C ASP A 85 4.48 18.06 -6.43
N PRO A 86 4.27 17.68 -7.70
CA PRO A 86 4.83 16.46 -8.27
C PRO A 86 6.36 16.35 -8.17
N ALA A 87 7.10 17.45 -8.38
CA ALA A 87 8.56 17.41 -8.28
C ALA A 87 8.98 17.24 -6.82
N TYR A 88 8.27 17.88 -5.88
CA TYR A 88 8.49 17.66 -4.46
C TYR A 88 8.21 16.21 -4.06
N ALA A 89 7.06 15.64 -4.41
CA ALA A 89 6.71 14.25 -4.10
C ALA A 89 7.74 13.25 -4.65
N GLN A 90 8.18 13.44 -5.91
CA GLN A 90 9.20 12.60 -6.50
C GLN A 90 10.54 12.69 -5.73
N SER A 91 10.95 13.88 -5.33
CA SER A 91 12.18 14.08 -4.55
C SER A 91 12.11 13.40 -3.18
N GLN A 92 10.98 13.51 -2.49
CA GLN A 92 10.77 12.91 -1.17
C GLN A 92 10.75 11.37 -1.25
N ILE A 93 10.07 10.79 -2.25
CA ILE A 93 10.10 9.34 -2.47
C ILE A 93 11.53 8.88 -2.75
N LYS A 94 12.25 9.56 -3.64
CA LYS A 94 13.63 9.21 -3.99
C LYS A 94 14.56 9.27 -2.78
N GLU A 95 14.47 10.34 -2.00
CA GLU A 95 15.28 10.53 -0.79
C GLU A 95 14.98 9.46 0.26
N ARG A 96 13.69 9.22 0.53
CA ARG A 96 13.25 8.19 1.46
C ARG A 96 13.79 6.81 1.09
N ARG A 97 13.63 6.42 -0.17
CA ARG A 97 14.10 5.13 -0.70
C ARG A 97 15.62 4.99 -0.56
N LYS A 98 16.37 6.04 -0.94
CA LYS A 98 17.83 6.08 -0.80
C LYS A 98 18.27 5.93 0.66
N ASN A 99 17.63 6.67 1.58
CA ASN A 99 17.97 6.63 3.00
C ASN A 99 17.71 5.24 3.60
N LEU A 100 16.55 4.65 3.28
CA LEU A 100 16.23 3.29 3.72
C LEU A 100 17.22 2.26 3.16
N GLN A 101 17.54 2.33 1.87
CA GLN A 101 18.55 1.44 1.27
C GLN A 101 19.91 1.56 1.97
N ASN A 102 20.40 2.77 2.22
CA ASN A 102 21.67 2.95 2.93
C ASN A 102 21.66 2.29 4.32
N GLN A 103 20.56 2.41 5.06
CA GLN A 103 20.41 1.80 6.38
C GLN A 103 20.37 0.27 6.29
N LEU A 104 19.57 -0.28 5.36
CA LEU A 104 19.43 -1.72 5.18
C LEU A 104 20.75 -2.38 4.75
N LYS A 105 21.49 -1.75 3.84
CA LYS A 105 22.80 -2.24 3.40
C LYS A 105 23.81 -2.26 4.54
N ALA A 106 23.88 -1.19 5.34
CA ALA A 106 24.72 -1.14 6.53
C ALA A 106 24.33 -2.23 7.56
N HIS A 107 23.02 -2.47 7.72
CA HIS A 107 22.51 -3.53 8.58
C HIS A 107 22.91 -4.93 8.07
N TYR A 108 22.68 -5.27 6.80
CA TYR A 108 23.02 -6.61 6.28
C TYR A 108 24.52 -6.87 6.22
N ALA A 109 25.33 -5.83 6.01
CA ALA A 109 26.78 -5.92 6.12
C ALA A 109 27.26 -6.33 7.53
N SER A 110 26.47 -6.06 8.58
CA SER A 110 26.84 -6.29 9.98
C SER A 110 26.09 -7.43 10.67
N SER A 111 24.88 -7.79 10.22
CA SER A 111 23.97 -8.72 10.92
C SER A 111 23.94 -10.15 10.35
N ALA A 112 24.67 -10.42 9.26
CA ALA A 112 24.71 -11.69 8.53
C ALA A 112 23.36 -12.13 7.92
N CYS A 113 23.44 -12.92 6.85
CA CYS A 113 22.29 -13.29 6.01
C CYS A 113 21.29 -14.29 6.62
N SER A 114 21.44 -14.59 7.91
CA SER A 114 20.54 -15.42 8.70
C SER A 114 19.87 -14.64 9.84
N SER A 115 20.03 -13.31 9.89
CA SER A 115 19.37 -12.46 10.88
C SER A 115 17.83 -12.55 10.76
N PRO A 116 17.09 -12.24 11.84
CA PRO A 116 15.63 -12.13 11.79
C PRO A 116 15.14 -11.23 10.64
N GLU A 117 15.82 -10.11 10.40
CA GLU A 117 15.51 -9.16 9.34
C GLU A 117 15.79 -9.71 7.94
N ALA A 118 16.84 -10.53 7.79
CA ALA A 118 17.13 -11.23 6.54
C ALA A 118 16.06 -12.30 6.24
N ASN A 119 15.63 -13.02 7.28
CA ASN A 119 14.52 -13.97 7.16
C ASN A 119 13.19 -13.27 6.85
N GLU A 120 12.95 -12.09 7.44
CA GLU A 120 11.75 -11.29 7.14
C GLU A 120 11.75 -10.83 5.67
N ALA A 121 12.90 -10.33 5.17
CA ALA A 121 13.04 -9.94 3.77
C ALA A 121 12.83 -11.13 2.81
N LYS A 122 13.37 -12.31 3.14
CA LYS A 122 13.12 -13.53 2.37
C LYS A 122 11.64 -13.89 2.30
N GLU A 123 10.91 -13.73 3.39
CA GLU A 123 9.47 -14.00 3.42
C GLU A 123 8.67 -12.96 2.63
N TYR A 124 9.02 -11.68 2.73
CA TYR A 124 8.38 -10.67 1.87
C TYR A 124 8.69 -10.87 0.40
N TYR A 125 9.88 -11.34 0.04
CA TYR A 125 10.18 -11.68 -1.34
C TYR A 125 9.20 -12.74 -1.86
N ARG A 126 8.95 -13.80 -1.08
CA ARG A 126 7.96 -14.83 -1.42
C ARG A 126 6.55 -14.25 -1.52
N ILE A 127 6.12 -13.41 -0.57
CA ILE A 127 4.77 -12.82 -0.55
C ILE A 127 4.59 -11.90 -1.77
N LEU A 128 5.47 -10.93 -1.93
CA LEU A 128 5.37 -9.86 -2.94
C LEU A 128 5.55 -10.40 -4.36
N SER A 129 6.37 -11.44 -4.57
CA SER A 129 6.47 -12.11 -5.89
C SER A 129 5.19 -12.85 -6.28
N ASN A 130 4.37 -13.26 -5.31
CA ASN A 130 3.13 -13.99 -5.57
C ASN A 130 1.88 -13.08 -5.57
N GLN A 131 2.03 -11.79 -5.24
CA GLN A 131 0.90 -10.88 -5.24
C GLN A 131 0.44 -10.55 -6.66
N SER A 132 -0.87 -10.56 -6.85
CA SER A 132 -1.51 -9.96 -8.03
C SER A 132 -1.70 -8.47 -7.80
N ARG A 133 -1.87 -7.71 -8.89
CA ARG A 133 -2.20 -6.28 -8.82
C ARG A 133 -3.46 -6.02 -8.00
N ASP A 134 -4.49 -6.85 -8.16
CA ASP A 134 -5.74 -6.72 -7.40
C ASP A 134 -5.50 -6.96 -5.90
N SER A 135 -4.59 -7.86 -5.54
CA SER A 135 -4.22 -8.07 -4.13
C SER A 135 -3.48 -6.89 -3.52
N ILE A 136 -2.71 -6.13 -4.32
CA ILE A 136 -2.11 -4.87 -3.87
C ILE A 136 -3.21 -3.83 -3.62
N GLU A 137 -4.18 -3.71 -4.54
CA GLU A 137 -5.30 -2.77 -4.41
C GLU A 137 -6.20 -3.10 -3.20
N ASP A 138 -6.56 -4.37 -3.03
CA ASP A 138 -7.32 -4.87 -1.88
C ASP A 138 -6.58 -4.58 -0.57
N TYR A 139 -5.25 -4.72 -0.58
CA TYR A 139 -4.45 -4.38 0.59
C TYR A 139 -4.51 -2.89 0.85
N ILE A 140 -4.16 -2.02 -0.10
CA ILE A 140 -4.07 -0.58 0.20
C ILE A 140 -5.43 0.05 0.55
N THR A 141 -6.54 -0.51 0.07
CA THR A 141 -7.91 -0.03 0.38
C THR A 141 -8.45 -0.49 1.73
N GLY A 142 -7.82 -1.46 2.40
CA GLY A 142 -8.39 -2.04 3.61
C GLY A 142 -9.35 -3.21 3.37
N ALA A 143 -9.62 -3.58 2.12
CA ALA A 143 -10.51 -4.70 1.79
C ALA A 143 -9.96 -6.07 2.24
N LYS A 144 -8.63 -6.17 2.40
CA LYS A 144 -7.97 -7.32 3.03
C LYS A 144 -7.11 -6.87 4.21
N GLU A 145 -7.06 -7.73 5.23
CA GLU A 145 -6.06 -7.62 6.29
C GLU A 145 -4.65 -7.75 5.72
N LYS A 146 -3.68 -7.32 6.51
CA LYS A 146 -2.26 -7.45 6.19
C LYS A 146 -1.94 -8.87 5.72
N PRO A 147 -1.19 -9.04 4.61
CA PRO A 147 -0.74 -10.37 4.23
C PRO A 147 -0.08 -11.00 5.45
N ALA A 148 -0.64 -12.15 5.88
CA ALA A 148 -0.34 -12.73 7.19
C ALA A 148 1.17 -12.89 7.34
N LYS A 149 1.76 -12.16 8.29
CA LYS A 149 3.15 -12.37 8.70
C LYS A 149 3.22 -13.75 9.35
N ALA A 150 4.27 -14.52 9.07
CA ALA A 150 4.81 -15.35 10.13
C ALA A 150 5.31 -14.39 11.22
N SER A 151 4.63 -14.38 12.36
CA SER A 151 4.80 -13.38 13.42
C SER A 151 6.26 -13.30 13.91
N THR A 152 6.96 -12.23 13.52
CA THR A 152 8.10 -11.69 14.27
C THR A 152 7.98 -10.17 14.29
N SER A 153 7.85 -9.63 15.49
CA SER A 153 7.76 -8.20 15.79
C SER A 153 9.02 -7.47 15.31
N VAL A 154 8.84 -6.48 14.42
CA VAL A 154 9.89 -5.52 14.05
C VAL A 154 9.87 -4.39 15.07
N PRO A 155 11.03 -3.88 15.56
CA PRO A 155 11.07 -2.71 16.41
C PRO A 155 10.52 -1.48 15.67
N SER A 156 9.60 -0.76 16.32
CA SER A 156 9.19 0.59 15.92
C SER A 156 10.40 1.52 16.01
N TYR A 157 11.03 1.87 14.89
CA TYR A 157 12.05 2.92 14.86
C TYR A 157 11.37 4.27 15.04
N GLN A 158 11.43 4.81 16.27
CA GLN A 158 11.09 6.21 16.51
C GLN A 158 12.21 7.09 15.94
N SER A 159 11.83 8.02 15.08
CA SER A 159 12.68 9.13 14.66
C SER A 159 12.94 10.01 15.88
N GLU A 160 14.14 9.98 16.44
CA GLU A 160 14.56 11.00 17.39
C GLU A 160 14.72 12.34 16.63
N ARG A 161 14.19 13.40 17.24
CA ARG A 161 14.12 14.77 16.72
C ARG A 161 15.45 15.50 16.77
#